data_AF-A0A7X0A281-F1
#
_entry.id   AF-A0A7X0A281-F1
#
_cell.length_a   1.000
_cell.length_b   1.000
_cell.length_c   1.000
_cell.angle_alpha   90.00
_cell.angle_beta   90.00
_cell.angle_gamma   90.00
#
_symmetry.space_group_name_H-M   'P 1'
#
loop_
_entity.id
_entity.type
_entity.pdbx_description
1 polymer ?
#
loop_
_entity_poly.entity_id
_entity_poly.type
_entity_poly.pdbx_seq_one_letter_code
_entity_poly.pdbx_strand_id
1 'polypeptide(L)'
;MSIKTTTIIAITILLTAALAQNTDNVTFAFLFMNFRISKLTIMIVMTVIGFILGYLVGRPKKAKYDIEAYHDNIHQKEDKNTLSDEDRDYIN
;
A
#
# COMPACT_ATOMS: atom_id res chain seq x y z
N MET A 1 -12.91 25.36 31.89
CA MET A 1 -12.54 24.49 30.76
C MET A 1 -12.93 23.06 31.11
N SER A 2 -13.39 22.27 30.13
CA SER A 2 -13.58 20.84 30.36
C SER A 2 -12.22 20.17 30.57
N ILE A 3 -12.17 19.07 31.34
CA ILE A 3 -10.95 18.28 31.53
C ILE A 3 -10.32 17.91 30.19
N LYS A 4 -11.14 17.62 29.17
CA LYS A 4 -10.69 17.29 27.81
C LYS A 4 -9.89 18.44 27.20
N THR A 5 -10.38 19.67 27.34
CA THR A 5 -9.73 20.87 26.79
C THR A 5 -8.40 21.14 27.48
N THR A 6 -8.38 21.08 28.82
CA THR A 6 -7.14 21.29 29.60
C THR A 6 -6.09 20.23 29.26
N THR A 7 -6.48 18.96 29.15
CA THR A 7 -5.58 17.88 28.76
C THR A 7 -5.01 18.07 27.36
N ILE A 8 -5.84 18.43 26.37
CA ILE A 8 -5.37 18.69 25.00
C ILE A 8 -4.38 19.84 24.96
N ILE A 9 -4.62 20.91 25.71
CA ILE A 9 -3.71 22.06 25.79
C ILE A 9 -2.38 21.65 26.44
N ALA A 10 -2.43 20.93 27.57
CA ALA A 10 -1.22 20.46 28.23
C ALA A 10 -0.37 19.58 27.30
N ILE A 11 -1.00 18.63 26.59
CA ILE A 11 -0.32 17.79 25.60
C ILE A 11 0.29 18.65 24.48
N THR A 12 -0.46 19.62 23.95
CA THR A 12 0.03 20.50 22.88
C THR A 12 1.26 21.29 23.31
N ILE A 13 1.25 21.86 24.52
CA ILE A 13 2.39 22.61 25.08
C ILE A 13 3.60 21.68 25.24
N LEU A 14 3.41 20.50 25.83
CA LEU A 14 4.49 19.52 26.03
C LEU A 14 5.08 19.05 24.69
N LEU A 15 4.22 18.76 23.71
CA LEU A 15 4.65 18.36 22.37
C LEU A 15 5.45 19.46 21.70
N THR A 16 4.97 20.71 21.76
CA THR A 16 5.66 21.87 21.18
C THR A 16 7.02 22.08 21.85
N ALA A 17 7.08 21.98 23.18
CA ALA A 17 8.34 22.09 23.92
C ALA A 17 9.33 20.98 23.55
N ALA A 18 8.86 19.73 23.44
CA ALA A 18 9.68 18.61 23.03
C ALA A 18 10.24 18.80 21.62
N LEU A 19 9.44 19.28 20.66
CA LEU A 19 9.88 19.61 19.32
C LEU A 19 10.91 20.75 19.33
N ALA A 20 10.63 21.85 20.03
CA ALA A 20 11.56 22.98 20.13
C ALA A 20 12.92 22.56 20.71
N GLN A 21 12.94 21.69 21.72
CA GLN A 21 14.16 21.17 22.34
C GLN A 21 14.95 20.23 21.43
N ASN A 22 14.31 19.57 20.46
CA ASN A 22 14.95 18.59 19.58
C ASN A 22 15.24 19.13 18.17
N THR A 23 15.29 20.46 18.00
CA THR A 23 15.54 21.12 16.71
C THR A 23 17.04 21.23 16.37
N ASP A 24 17.90 20.48 17.06
CA ASP A 24 19.33 20.43 16.77
C ASP A 24 19.62 20.15 15.30
N ASN A 25 20.63 20.83 14.77
CA ASN A 25 21.07 20.63 13.40
C ASN A 25 22.02 19.43 13.29
N VAL A 26 21.83 18.63 12.25
CA VAL A 26 22.78 17.60 11.79
C VAL A 26 23.36 18.04 10.46
N THR A 27 24.66 17.80 10.30
CA THR A 27 25.36 18.03 9.04
C THR A 27 25.15 16.82 8.13
N PHE A 28 24.57 17.06 6.96
CA PHE A 28 24.42 16.09 5.89
C PHE A 28 25.38 16.42 4.76
N ALA A 29 26.26 15.48 4.44
CA ALA A 29 27.08 15.53 3.24
C ALA A 29 26.32 14.85 2.10
N PHE A 30 26.10 15.56 0.99
CA PHE A 30 25.53 15.00 -0.22
C PHE A 30 26.39 15.37 -1.42
N LEU A 31 26.98 14.35 -2.05
CA LEU A 31 27.97 14.49 -3.12
C LEU A 31 29.14 15.40 -2.69
N PHE A 32 29.11 16.66 -3.13
CA PHE A 32 30.16 17.65 -2.87
C PHE A 32 29.70 18.80 -1.96
N MET A 33 28.49 18.73 -1.39
CA MET A 33 27.90 19.79 -0.59
C MET A 33 27.59 19.33 0.83
N ASN A 34 27.74 20.24 1.79
CA ASN A 34 27.38 20.03 3.18
C ASN A 34 26.20 20.93 3.55
N PHE A 35 25.12 20.32 4.04
CA PHE A 35 23.91 21.01 4.47
C PHE A 35 23.71 20.81 5.96
N ARG A 36 23.25 21.86 6.65
CA ARG A 36 22.82 21.76 8.05
C ARG A 36 21.30 21.77 8.06
N ILE A 37 20.72 20.66 8.48
CA ILE A 37 19.26 20.47 8.53
C ILE A 37 18.89 20.01 9.93
N SER A 38 17.73 20.42 10.45
CA SER A 38 17.27 19.96 11.76
C SER A 38 17.02 18.44 11.75
N LYS A 39 17.35 17.77 12.86
CA LYS A 39 17.07 16.32 13.05
C LYS A 39 15.59 16.01 12.80
N LEU A 40 14.69 16.86 13.28
CA LEU A 40 13.25 16.72 13.11
C LEU A 40 12.83 16.70 11.64
N THR A 41 13.35 17.63 10.84
CA THR A 41 13.04 17.71 9.40
C THR A 41 13.42 16.41 8.70
N ILE A 42 14.61 15.87 9.00
CA ILE A 42 15.07 14.61 8.41
C ILE A 42 14.18 13.44 8.84
N MET A 43 13.82 13.34 10.12
CA MET A 43 12.93 12.27 10.59
C MET A 43 11.57 12.30 9.89
N ILE A 44 10.99 13.48 9.69
CA ILE A 44 9.72 13.64 8.96
C ILE A 44 9.89 13.19 7.51
N VAL A 45 10.92 13.67 6.81
CA VAL A 45 11.17 13.32 5.40
C VAL A 45 11.39 11.80 5.25
N MET A 46 12.19 11.19 6.11
CA MET A 46 12.42 9.74 6.09
C MET A 46 11.15 8.95 6.39
N THR A 47 10.31 9.43 7.30
CA THR A 47 9.02 8.80 7.61
C THR A 47 8.10 8.82 6.39
N VAL A 48 8.00 9.96 5.70
CA VAL A 48 7.17 10.10 4.48
C VAL A 48 7.70 9.21 3.36
N ILE A 49 9.02 9.20 3.12
CA ILE A 49 9.64 8.33 2.12
C ILE A 49 9.37 6.85 2.44
N GLY A 50 9.61 6.44 3.69
CA GLY A 50 9.36 5.07 4.15
C GLY A 50 7.89 4.66 4.00
N PHE A 51 6.96 5.57 4.33
CA PHE A 51 5.53 5.34 4.14
C PHE A 51 5.17 5.16 2.66
N ILE A 52 5.67 6.01 1.76
CA ILE A 52 5.40 5.90 0.31
C ILE A 52 5.96 4.59 -0.24
N LEU A 53 7.21 4.25 0.10
CA LEU A 53 7.82 3.00 -0.34
C LEU A 53 7.08 1.78 0.21
N GLY A 54 6.76 1.79 1.50
CA GLY A 54 5.96 0.75 2.14
C GLY A 54 4.58 0.60 1.52
N TYR A 55 3.93 1.70 1.17
CA TYR A 55 2.65 1.67 0.46
C TYR A 55 2.77 1.09 -0.96
N LEU A 56 3.80 1.49 -1.72
CA LEU A 56 4.03 0.99 -3.08
C LEU A 56 4.35 -0.51 -3.08
N VAL A 57 5.21 -0.97 -2.17
CA VAL A 57 5.61 -2.38 -2.06
C VAL A 57 4.49 -3.23 -1.46
N GLY A 58 3.82 -2.72 -0.42
CA GLY A 58 2.75 -3.39 0.30
C GLY A 58 1.41 -3.41 -0.43
N ARG A 59 1.26 -2.67 -1.55
CA ARG A 59 0.02 -2.66 -2.33
C ARG A 59 -0.26 -4.07 -2.88
N PRO A 60 -1.31 -4.77 -2.41
CA PRO A 60 -1.63 -6.07 -2.93
C PRO A 60 -1.96 -5.93 -4.43
N LYS A 61 -1.24 -6.67 -5.26
CA LYS A 61 -1.60 -6.77 -6.68
C LYS A 61 -2.98 -7.40 -6.72
N LYS A 62 -3.95 -6.72 -7.36
CA LYS A 62 -5.24 -7.36 -7.66
C LYS A 62 -4.93 -8.66 -8.38
N ALA A 63 -5.45 -9.78 -7.89
CA ALA A 63 -5.36 -11.04 -8.62
C ALA A 63 -5.90 -10.75 -10.03
N LYS A 64 -5.03 -10.87 -11.04
CA LYS A 64 -5.48 -10.91 -12.42
C LYS A 64 -6.21 -12.24 -12.52
N TYR A 65 -7.53 -12.21 -12.37
CA TYR A 65 -8.34 -13.32 -12.83
C TYR A 65 -8.16 -13.35 -14.33
N ASP A 66 -7.43 -14.36 -14.80
CA ASP A 66 -7.34 -14.65 -16.22
C ASP A 66 -8.68 -15.27 -16.64
N ILE A 67 -9.62 -14.39 -16.98
CA ILE A 67 -10.98 -14.79 -17.36
C ILE A 67 -10.95 -15.58 -18.68
N GLU A 68 -9.99 -15.29 -19.56
CA GLU A 68 -9.80 -16.05 -20.81
C GLU A 68 -9.31 -17.47 -20.51
N ALA A 69 -8.29 -17.63 -19.65
CA ALA A 69 -7.86 -18.96 -19.22
C ALA A 69 -8.96 -19.73 -18.47
N TYR A 70 -9.79 -19.05 -17.67
CA TYR A 70 -10.92 -19.70 -17.00
C TYR A 70 -11.99 -20.18 -17.99
N HIS A 71 -12.33 -19.37 -19.01
CA HIS A 71 -13.27 -19.77 -20.07
C HIS A 71 -12.74 -20.92 -20.94
N ASP A 72 -11.45 -20.92 -21.28
CA ASP A 72 -10.86 -21.99 -22.10
C ASP A 72 -10.80 -23.34 -21.37
N ASN A 73 -10.64 -23.33 -20.04
CA ASN A 73 -10.71 -24.55 -19.24
C ASN A 73 -12.15 -25.11 -19.11
N ILE A 74 -13.18 -24.26 -19.18
CA ILE A 74 -14.58 -24.70 -19.09
C ILE A 74 -15.12 -25.14 -20.46
N HIS A 75 -14.60 -24.56 -21.55
CA HIS A 75 -14.99 -24.88 -22.92
C HIS A 75 -13.99 -25.80 -23.62
N GLN A 76 -13.20 -26.57 -22.88
CA GLN A 76 -12.26 -27.54 -23.41
C GLN A 76 -13.03 -28.65 -24.14
N LYS A 77 -13.33 -28.40 -25.42
CA LYS A 77 -13.96 -29.29 -26.41
C LYS A 77 -14.90 -30.31 -25.77
N GLU A 78 -16.12 -29.87 -25.46
CA GLU A 78 -17.24 -30.81 -25.40
C GLU A 78 -17.19 -31.62 -26.71
N ASP A 79 -16.90 -32.91 -26.58
CA ASP A 79 -17.14 -33.86 -27.66
C ASP A 79 -18.59 -33.61 -28.08
N LYS A 80 -18.79 -33.15 -29.33
CA LYS A 80 -20.12 -32.85 -29.91
C LYS A 80 -21.02 -34.08 -30.05
N ASN A 81 -20.62 -35.17 -29.40
CA ASN A 81 -21.18 -36.48 -29.52
C ASN A 81 -21.66 -36.96 -28.14
N THR A 82 -22.56 -36.17 -27.56
CA THR A 82 -23.24 -36.46 -26.30
C THR A 82 -24.46 -37.36 -26.47
N LEU A 83 -24.80 -37.73 -27.71
CA LEU A 83 -25.92 -38.61 -27.99
C LEU A 83 -25.52 -40.07 -27.85
N SER A 84 -26.32 -40.80 -27.08
CA SER A 84 -26.36 -42.26 -27.01
C SER A 84 -26.54 -42.84 -28.42
N ASP A 85 -25.98 -44.02 -28.67
CA ASP A 85 -26.14 -44.70 -29.97
C ASP A 85 -27.62 -44.98 -30.27
N GLU A 86 -28.46 -45.17 -29.24
CA GLU A 86 -29.91 -45.30 -29.38
C GLU A 86 -30.58 -44.00 -29.86
N ASP A 87 -30.16 -42.84 -29.36
CA ASP A 87 -30.75 -41.54 -29.72
C ASP A 87 -30.43 -41.13 -31.16
N ARG A 88 -29.35 -41.68 -31.73
CA ARG A 88 -28.93 -41.38 -33.11
C ARG A 88 -29.82 -42.03 -34.15
N ASP A 89 -30.37 -43.20 -33.84
CA ASP A 89 -31.25 -43.94 -34.75
C ASP A 89 -32.62 -43.25 -34.90
N TYR A 90 -32.99 -42.36 -33.97
CA TYR A 90 -34.21 -41.56 -34.02
C TYR A 90 -34.12 -40.30 -34.91
N ILE A 91 -32.92 -39.84 -35.24
CA ILE A 91 -32.70 -38.60 -36.01
C ILE A 91 -32.50 -38.89 -37.51
N ASN A 92 -32.28 -40.15 -37.89
CA ASN A 92 -32.11 -40.60 -39.28
C ASN A 92 -33.42 -41.16 -39.88
#